data_AF-A0A919YEP4-F1
#
_entry.id   AF-A0A919YEP4-F1
#
_cell.length_a   1.000
_cell.length_b   1.000
_cell.length_c   1.000
_cell.angle_alpha   90.00
_cell.angle_beta   90.00
_cell.angle_gamma   90.00
#
_symmetry.space_group_name_H-M   'P 1'
#
loop_
_entity.id
_entity.type
_entity.pdbx_description
1 polymer ?
#
loop_
_entity_poly.entity_id
_entity_poly.type
_entity_poly.pdbx_seq_one_letter_code
_entity_poly.pdbx_strand_id
1 'polypeptide(L)' 'MHRKFVSPQTNELEWLQASYDKRKNRSFELGVKAIDTLIKEGKMVSYRTVSDKSKEINPDGIGIHQNTIRKNQELHNHFL' A
#
# COMPACT_ATOMS: atom_id res chain seq x y z
N MET A 1 -24.46 9.00 33.65
CA MET A 1 -23.75 7.87 33.01
C MET A 1 -23.98 7.94 31.51
N HIS A 2 -22.93 8.16 30.71
CA HIS A 2 -23.03 8.05 29.24
C HIS A 2 -22.99 6.56 28.85
N ARG A 3 -24.11 6.03 28.34
CA ARG A 3 -24.19 4.65 27.84
C ARG A 3 -23.50 4.62 26.47
N LYS A 4 -22.31 4.01 26.38
CA LYS A 4 -21.65 3.79 25.10
C LYS A 4 -22.43 2.75 24.31
N PHE A 5 -22.99 3.14 23.17
CA PHE A 5 -23.53 2.20 22.19
C PHE A 5 -22.35 1.53 21.47
N VAL A 6 -22.25 0.21 21.58
CA VAL A 6 -21.29 -0.58 20.80
C VAL A 6 -21.97 -0.94 19.50
N SER A 7 -21.52 -0.35 18.39
CA SER A 7 -21.94 -0.77 17.06
C SER A 7 -21.40 -2.17 16.79
N PRO A 8 -22.20 -3.12 16.28
CA PRO A 8 -21.63 -4.33 15.70
C PRO A 8 -20.77 -3.91 14.50
N GLN A 9 -19.47 -4.17 14.55
CA GLN A 9 -18.56 -3.92 13.42
C GLN A 9 -18.72 -5.07 12.43
N THR A 10 -19.66 -4.95 11.49
CA THR A 10 -19.75 -5.87 10.36
C THR A 10 -18.79 -5.42 9.26
N ASN A 11 -17.51 -5.77 9.39
CA ASN A 11 -16.54 -5.58 8.31
C ASN A 11 -16.76 -6.54 7.12
N GLU A 12 -17.76 -7.43 7.19
CA GLU A 12 -18.11 -8.44 6.19
C GLU A 12 -18.98 -7.90 5.04
N LEU A 13 -19.00 -6.59 4.83
CA LEU A 13 -19.72 -5.99 3.71
C LEU A 13 -18.93 -6.18 2.41
N GLU A 14 -19.52 -6.82 1.39
CA GLU A 14 -18.85 -7.11 0.12
C GLU A 14 -18.27 -5.86 -0.55
N TRP A 15 -18.99 -4.74 -0.53
CA TRP A 15 -18.51 -3.47 -1.11
C TRP A 15 -17.26 -2.94 -0.39
N LEU A 16 -17.14 -3.20 0.91
CA LEU A 16 -16.01 -2.78 1.73
C LEU A 16 -14.78 -3.64 1.42
N GLN A 17 -14.98 -4.96 1.31
CA GLN A 17 -13.93 -5.91 0.94
C GLN A 17 -13.39 -5.60 -0.46
N ALA A 18 -14.26 -5.41 -1.45
CA ALA A 18 -13.86 -5.04 -2.81
C ALA A 18 -13.06 -3.72 -2.85
N SER A 19 -13.45 -2.74 -2.03
CA SER A 19 -12.69 -1.48 -1.89
C SER A 19 -11.31 -1.70 -1.27
N TYR A 20 -11.19 -2.56 -0.25
CA TYR A 20 -9.90 -2.89 0.34
C TYR A 20 -9.00 -3.64 -0.62
N ASP A 21 -9.53 -4.62 -1.35
CA ASP A 21 -8.76 -5.40 -2.34
C ASP A 21 -8.26 -4.50 -3.47
N LYS A 22 -9.11 -3.57 -3.95
CA LYS A 22 -8.69 -2.57 -4.96
C LYS A 22 -7.53 -1.71 -4.47
N ARG A 23 -7.57 -1.25 -3.21
CA ARG A 23 -6.48 -0.44 -2.61
C ARG A 23 -5.21 -1.26 -2.39
N LYS A 24 -5.35 -2.52 -1.98
CA LYS A 24 -4.23 -3.46 -1.80
C LYS A 24 -3.53 -3.71 -3.12
N ASN A 25 -4.28 -4.06 -4.17
CA ASN A 25 -3.75 -4.34 -5.51
C ASN A 25 -3.06 -3.11 -6.11
N ARG A 26 -3.68 -1.94 -6.04
CA ARG A 26 -3.06 -0.67 -6.49
C ARG A 26 -1.71 -0.45 -5.79
N SER A 27 -1.66 -0.68 -4.48
CA SER A 27 -0.43 -0.46 -3.71
C SER A 27 0.64 -1.48 -4.06
N PHE A 28 0.26 -2.74 -4.29
CA PHE A 28 1.17 -3.79 -4.74
C PHE A 28 1.78 -3.46 -6.09
N GLU A 29 0.97 -3.16 -7.10
CA GLU A 29 1.44 -2.86 -8.46
C GLU A 29 2.39 -1.65 -8.51
N LEU A 30 2.05 -0.57 -7.80
CA LEU A 30 2.92 0.61 -7.71
C LEU A 30 4.21 0.31 -6.96
N GLY A 31 4.14 -0.48 -5.89
CA GLY A 31 5.29 -0.86 -5.08
C GLY A 31 6.29 -1.72 -5.84
N VAL A 32 5.80 -2.75 -6.55
CA VAL A 32 6.62 -3.61 -7.42
C VAL A 32 7.33 -2.77 -8.48
N LYS A 33 6.58 -1.95 -9.23
CA LYS A 33 7.17 -1.06 -10.25
C LYS A 33 8.22 -0.12 -9.67
N ALA A 34 7.98 0.43 -8.48
CA ALA A 34 8.94 1.31 -7.81
C ALA A 34 10.21 0.56 -7.40
N ILE A 35 10.09 -0.65 -6.85
CA ILE A 35 11.22 -1.52 -6.48
C ILE A 35 12.03 -1.89 -7.73
N ASP A 36 11.38 -2.40 -8.78
CA ASP A 36 12.03 -2.76 -10.05
C ASP A 36 12.78 -1.58 -10.67
N THR A 37 12.17 -0.40 -10.63
CA THR A 37 12.81 0.81 -11.17
C THR A 37 14.04 1.21 -10.34
N LEU A 38 13.96 1.11 -9.00
CA LEU A 38 15.11 1.41 -8.13
C LEU A 38 16.25 0.41 -8.34
N ILE A 39 15.94 -0.88 -8.50
CA ILE A 39 16.93 -1.92 -8.82
C ILE A 39 17.59 -1.63 -10.17
N LYS A 40 16.80 -1.29 -11.19
CA LYS A 40 17.31 -0.95 -12.53
C LYS A 40 18.18 0.31 -12.52
N GLU A 41 17.84 1.30 -11.68
CA GLU A 41 18.63 2.51 -11.48
C GLU A 41 19.89 2.28 -10.61
N GLY A 42 20.06 1.09 -10.02
CA GLY A 42 21.17 0.78 -9.11
C GLY A 42 21.11 1.55 -7.79
N LYS A 43 19.92 2.06 -7.42
CA LYS A 43 19.71 2.84 -6.19
C LYS A 43 19.37 1.93 -5.02
N MET A 44 19.62 2.43 -3.82
CA MET A 44 19.26 1.74 -2.59
C MET A 44 17.73 1.57 -2.49
N VAL A 45 17.29 0.32 -2.40
CA VAL A 45 15.88 -0.04 -2.19
C VAL A 45 15.59 0.04 -0.69
N SER A 46 14.76 0.99 -0.30
CA SER A 46 14.32 1.22 1.08
C SER A 46 12.86 1.64 1.08
N TYR A 47 12.15 1.51 2.20
CA TYR A 47 10.74 1.95 2.25
C TYR A 47 10.55 3.40 1.85
N ARG A 48 11.51 4.27 2.21
CA ARG A 48 11.47 5.69 1.86
C ARG A 48 11.66 5.90 0.37
N THR A 49 12.71 5.30 -0.21
CA THR A 49 12.98 5.44 -1.65
C THR A 49 11.87 4.83 -2.50
N VAL A 50 11.28 3.71 -2.07
CA VAL A 50 10.11 3.11 -2.75
C VAL A 50 8.88 4.02 -2.64
N SER A 51 8.62 4.60 -1.47
CA SER A 51 7.54 5.59 -1.28
C SER A 51 7.70 6.78 -2.22
N ASP A 52 8.89 7.39 -2.25
CA ASP A 52 9.17 8.55 -3.09
C ASP A 52 9.08 8.18 -4.57
N LYS A 53 9.68 7.07 -4.99
CA LYS A 53 9.68 6.61 -6.38
C LYS A 53 8.28 6.23 -6.86
N SER A 54 7.47 5.61 -6.02
CA SER A 54 6.08 5.28 -6.35
C SER A 54 5.23 6.52 -6.62
N LYS A 55 5.56 7.65 -5.97
CA LYS A 55 4.90 8.94 -6.20
C LYS A 55 5.30 9.54 -7.55
N GLU A 56 6.57 9.40 -7.93
CA GLU A 56 7.09 9.85 -9.23
C GLU A 56 6.50 9.05 -10.41
N ILE A 57 6.37 7.72 -10.26
CA ILE A 57 5.87 6.84 -11.33
C ILE A 57 4.37 7.00 -11.53
N ASN A 58 3.63 7.37 -10.48
CA ASN A 58 2.19 7.49 -10.57
C ASN A 58 1.79 8.84 -11.22
N PRO A 59 1.06 8.84 -12.35
CA PRO A 59 0.61 10.08 -13.00
C PRO A 59 -0.27 10.97 -12.12
N ASP A 60 -0.97 10.41 -11.13
CA ASP A 60 -1.79 11.18 -10.18
C ASP A 60 -0.95 11.89 -9.11
N GLY A 61 0.37 11.63 -9.04
CA GLY A 61 1.25 12.13 -7.99
C GLY A 61 0.95 11.54 -6.59
N ILE A 62 0.22 10.42 -6.53
CA ILE A 62 -0.16 9.73 -5.28
C ILE A 62 0.68 8.45 -5.14
N GLY A 63 1.73 8.51 -4.32
CA GLY A 63 2.56 7.34 -4.01
C GLY A 63 1.95 6.39 -2.96
N ILE A 64 2.70 5.35 -2.63
CA ILE A 64 2.41 4.46 -1.49
C ILE A 64 3.15 4.90 -0.25
N HIS A 65 2.47 4.89 0.90
CA HIS A 65 3.11 5.21 2.17
C HIS A 65 3.99 4.04 2.65
N GLN A 66 5.06 4.33 3.37
CA GLN A 66 6.00 3.32 3.90
C GLN A 66 5.31 2.22 4.72
N ASN A 67 4.32 2.60 5.54
CA ASN A 67 3.56 1.64 6.33
C ASN A 67 2.70 0.70 5.46
N THR A 68 2.28 1.13 4.27
CA THR A 68 1.54 0.29 3.32
C THR A 68 2.44 -0.79 2.75
N ILE A 69 3.72 -0.49 2.50
CA ILE A 69 4.73 -1.47 2.08
C ILE A 69 4.87 -2.56 3.13
N ARG A 70 4.97 -2.18 4.41
CA ARG A 70 5.10 -3.13 5.53
C ARG A 70 3.82 -3.94 5.78
N LYS A 71 2.65 -3.32 5.66
CA LYS A 71 1.36 -3.97 5.99
C LYS A 71 0.82 -4.85 4.88
N ASN A 72 1.13 -4.54 3.62
CA ASN A 72 0.78 -5.41 2.52
C ASN A 72 1.80 -6.55 2.45
N GLN A 73 1.44 -7.72 2.98
CA GLN A 73 2.33 -8.89 3.05
C GLN A 73 2.94 -9.27 1.70
N GLU A 74 2.15 -9.21 0.62
CA GLU A 74 2.64 -9.53 -0.73
C GLU A 74 3.74 -8.56 -1.18
N LEU A 75 3.54 -7.27 -0.93
CA LEU A 75 4.53 -6.25 -1.28
C LEU A 75 5.75 -6.31 -0.35
N HIS A 76 5.55 -6.60 0.94
CA HIS A 76 6.64 -6.76 1.89
C HIS A 76 7.52 -7.96 1.52
N ASN A 77 6.92 -9.08 1.11
CA ASN A 77 7.63 -10.26 0.66
C ASN A 77 8.40 -10.02 -0.63
N HIS A 78 7.92 -9.15 -1.52
CA HIS A 78 8.64 -8.77 -2.73
C HIS A 78 9.81 -7.82 -2.46
N PHE A 79 9.80 -7.12 -1.32
CA PHE A 79 10.87 -6.23 -0.89
C PHE A 79 12.03 -6.99 -0.20
N LEU A 80 11.74 -8.10 0.46
CA LEU A 80 12.72 -8.97 1.14
C LEU A 80 13.51 -9.81 0.14
#